data_AF-V4U5D4-F1
#
_entry.id   AF-V4U5D4-F1
#
_cell.length_a   1.000
_cell.length_b   1.000
_cell.length_c   1.000
_cell.angle_alpha   90.00
_cell.angle_beta   90.00
_cell.angle_gamma   90.00
#
_symmetry.space_group_name_H-M   'P 1'
#
loop_
_entity.id
_entity.type
_entity.pdbx_description
1 polymer ?
#
loop_
_entity_poly.entity_id
_entity_poly.type
_entity_poly.pdbx_seq_one_letter_code
_entity_poly.pdbx_strand_id
1 'polypeptide(L)'
;MRSFLRQSRVSINSRSWDDGTGCVFVVGARGATGFALTVGSEVFEESGRSLVHGTLDYLQGLKMLGVKRIGRLLPTGTSLTVVGEAVKDDIGTVRIQRPHKGPFYVSPKTIDELLENLGKWARWYKYASFGLTIFGAFLIAKRVIRCILQRKRRWELRRRVLAAAAVQRSEQDNEGTNGQAENGSDSTQRDRVMPDLCVICLEQEYNAVFFPCGHLCCCLICSSRLTNCPLCRRRIDQVVRTFRH
;
A
#
# COMPACT_ATOMS: atom_id res chain seq x y z
N MET A 1 -28.74 3.98 52.16
CA MET A 1 -27.84 5.10 52.55
C MET A 1 -27.66 6.02 51.36
N ARG A 2 -27.97 7.31 51.55
CA ARG A 2 -28.09 8.36 50.53
C ARG A 2 -26.78 8.54 49.76
N SER A 3 -26.74 8.14 48.49
CA SER A 3 -25.63 8.47 47.59
C SER A 3 -25.80 9.90 47.07
N PHE A 4 -25.02 10.81 47.62
CA PHE A 4 -24.94 12.21 47.23
C PHE A 4 -24.80 12.36 45.71
N LEU A 5 -25.84 12.93 45.09
CA LEU A 5 -25.83 13.48 43.75
C LEU A 5 -24.82 14.62 43.69
N ARG A 6 -23.63 14.36 43.17
CA ARG A 6 -22.76 15.42 42.64
C ARG A 6 -22.73 15.26 41.13
N GLN A 7 -23.70 15.91 40.47
CA GLN A 7 -23.55 16.32 39.07
C GLN A 7 -22.14 16.87 38.92
N SER A 8 -21.32 16.18 38.13
CA SER A 8 -19.95 16.59 37.89
C SER A 8 -19.99 17.91 37.13
N ARG A 9 -19.85 19.02 37.87
CA ARG A 9 -19.75 20.36 37.31
C ARG A 9 -18.40 20.43 36.60
N VAL A 10 -18.40 20.22 35.30
CA VAL A 10 -17.22 20.42 34.47
C VAL A 10 -17.23 21.90 34.09
N SER A 11 -16.31 22.69 34.63
CA SER A 11 -16.08 24.05 34.13
C SER A 11 -15.45 23.92 32.75
N ILE A 12 -16.27 24.14 31.72
CA ILE A 12 -15.82 24.17 30.33
C ILE A 12 -15.51 25.63 30.01
N ASN A 13 -14.27 25.89 29.60
CA ASN A 13 -13.91 27.19 29.03
C ASN A 13 -14.47 27.22 27.60
N SER A 14 -15.74 27.59 27.45
CA SER A 14 -16.42 27.68 26.16
C SER A 14 -15.97 28.94 25.43
N ARG A 15 -15.29 28.79 24.29
CA ARG A 15 -15.25 29.86 23.26
C ARG A 15 -16.57 29.82 22.47
N SER A 16 -17.67 30.15 23.13
CA SER A 16 -18.81 30.75 22.42
C SER A 16 -18.45 32.21 22.16
N TRP A 17 -18.94 32.77 21.06
CA TRP A 17 -18.80 34.19 20.70
C TRP A 17 -19.67 35.10 21.59
N ASP A 18 -19.62 34.86 22.89
CA ASP A 18 -20.15 35.72 23.93
C ASP A 18 -19.42 35.31 25.24
N ASP A 19 -18.65 36.27 25.74
CA ASP A 19 -18.21 36.48 27.14
C ASP A 19 -17.98 35.26 28.05
N GLY A 20 -16.75 34.72 27.92
CA GLY A 20 -15.96 34.02 28.93
C GLY A 20 -16.58 33.67 30.30
N THR A 21 -16.60 32.36 30.57
CA THR A 21 -16.85 31.67 31.87
C THR A 21 -18.31 31.27 32.16
N GLY A 22 -18.99 30.66 31.20
CA GLY A 22 -20.23 29.91 31.45
C GLY A 22 -19.97 28.51 32.05
N CYS A 23 -20.75 28.11 33.06
CA CYS A 23 -20.79 26.70 33.48
C CYS A 23 -21.76 25.94 32.56
N VAL A 24 -21.28 24.92 31.86
CA VAL A 24 -22.10 24.09 30.97
C VAL A 24 -22.24 22.68 31.53
N PHE A 25 -23.46 22.16 31.57
CA PHE A 25 -23.73 20.80 32.06
C PHE A 25 -23.59 19.79 30.93
N VAL A 26 -22.79 18.74 31.15
CA VAL A 26 -22.64 17.65 30.17
C VAL A 26 -23.42 16.44 30.64
N VAL A 27 -24.43 16.05 29.86
CA VAL A 27 -25.27 14.88 30.16
C VAL A 27 -24.70 13.65 29.46
N GLY A 28 -24.50 12.56 30.21
CA GLY A 28 -24.08 11.28 29.63
C GLY A 28 -22.58 11.15 29.31
N ALA A 29 -21.73 12.00 29.88
CA ALA A 29 -20.27 12.00 29.63
C ALA A 29 -19.59 10.62 29.78
N ARG A 30 -20.08 9.77 30.71
CA ARG A 30 -19.55 8.40 30.93
C ARG A 30 -19.64 7.49 29.72
N GLY A 31 -20.60 7.71 28.83
CA GLY A 31 -20.78 6.93 27.61
C GLY A 31 -20.18 7.57 26.36
N ALA A 32 -19.37 8.62 26.51
CA ALA A 32 -18.77 9.31 25.39
C ALA A 32 -17.52 8.57 24.87
N THR A 33 -17.33 8.62 23.56
CA THR A 33 -16.13 8.08 22.92
C THR A 33 -14.93 8.94 23.32
N GLY A 34 -13.87 8.30 23.81
CA GLY A 34 -12.66 8.98 24.28
C GLY A 34 -12.66 9.38 25.75
N PHE A 35 -13.75 9.14 26.50
CA PHE A 35 -13.82 9.46 27.91
C PHE A 35 -13.09 8.40 28.74
N ALA A 36 -11.94 8.76 29.29
CA ALA A 36 -11.17 7.89 30.19
C ALA A 36 -10.99 8.58 31.54
N LEU A 37 -11.46 7.93 32.60
CA LEU A 37 -11.18 8.35 33.97
C LEU A 37 -9.78 7.85 34.37
N THR A 38 -8.97 8.74 34.93
CA THR A 38 -7.66 8.39 35.51
C THR A 38 -7.86 7.62 36.81
N VAL A 39 -6.94 6.71 37.13
CA VAL A 39 -6.96 5.95 38.39
C VAL A 39 -6.54 6.88 39.51
N GLY A 40 -7.43 7.12 40.48
CA GLY A 40 -7.23 8.11 41.55
C GLY A 40 -6.99 7.50 42.93
N SER A 41 -7.37 6.25 43.16
CA SER A 41 -6.98 5.51 44.36
C SER A 41 -6.98 4.00 44.13
N GLU A 42 -6.01 3.31 44.72
CA GLU A 42 -5.96 1.86 44.78
C GLU A 42 -6.10 1.46 46.25
N VAL A 43 -7.21 0.84 46.62
CA VAL A 43 -7.42 0.32 47.97
C VAL A 43 -7.44 -1.20 47.87
N PHE A 44 -6.44 -1.83 48.49
CA PHE A 44 -6.38 -3.27 48.63
C PHE A 44 -7.12 -3.65 49.91
N GLU A 45 -8.24 -4.35 49.77
CA GLU A 45 -9.03 -4.85 50.89
C GLU A 45 -8.66 -6.32 51.08
N GLU A 46 -7.85 -6.61 52.11
CA GLU A 46 -7.53 -7.99 52.49
C GLU A 46 -8.82 -8.71 52.90
N SER A 47 -8.99 -9.94 52.43
CA SER A 47 -10.17 -10.74 52.78
C SER A 47 -10.10 -11.14 54.25
N GLY A 48 -10.77 -10.39 55.11
CA GLY A 48 -10.94 -10.74 56.52
C GLY A 48 -11.79 -12.01 56.62
N ARG A 49 -11.17 -13.19 56.74
CA ARG A 49 -11.85 -14.41 57.17
C ARG A 49 -11.08 -15.11 58.28
N SER A 50 -11.87 -15.47 59.30
CA SER A 50 -11.54 -16.09 60.57
C SER A 50 -10.56 -17.25 60.48
N LEU A 51 -9.61 -17.25 61.42
CA LEU A 51 -8.52 -18.21 61.66
C LEU A 51 -8.86 -19.72 61.60
N VAL A 52 -10.12 -20.11 61.47
CA VAL A 52 -10.56 -21.51 61.57
C VAL A 52 -10.71 -22.21 60.20
N HIS A 53 -10.76 -21.49 59.08
CA HIS A 53 -10.92 -22.11 57.74
C HIS A 53 -9.70 -22.03 56.81
N GLY A 54 -8.59 -21.40 57.24
CA GLY A 54 -7.45 -21.08 56.36
C GLY A 54 -6.58 -22.26 55.90
N THR A 55 -6.75 -23.46 56.47
CA THR A 55 -5.92 -24.63 56.16
C THR A 55 -6.44 -25.48 54.98
N LEU A 56 -7.70 -25.31 54.57
CA LEU A 56 -8.27 -26.10 53.47
C LEU A 56 -8.04 -25.46 52.09
N ASP A 57 -7.93 -24.13 52.03
CA ASP A 57 -7.73 -23.37 50.78
C ASP A 57 -6.31 -23.50 50.20
N TYR A 58 -5.30 -23.87 51.01
CA TYR A 58 -3.92 -24.05 50.53
C TYR A 58 -3.78 -25.30 49.64
N LEU A 59 -4.61 -26.33 49.89
CA LEU A 59 -4.57 -27.60 49.15
C LEU A 59 -5.19 -27.50 47.74
N GLN A 60 -5.98 -26.44 47.47
CA GLN A 60 -6.60 -26.20 46.15
C GLN A 60 -5.81 -25.22 45.26
N GLY A 61 -4.62 -24.77 45.68
CA GLY A 61 -3.69 -24.02 44.84
C GLY A 61 -4.14 -22.60 44.45
N LEU A 62 -5.27 -22.11 44.94
CA LEU A 62 -5.81 -20.78 44.64
C LEU A 62 -6.15 -20.02 45.92
N LYS A 63 -5.14 -19.41 46.54
CA LYS A 63 -5.33 -18.51 47.68
C LYS A 63 -5.73 -17.12 47.18
N MET A 64 -6.98 -16.69 47.37
CA MET A 64 -7.37 -15.29 47.13
C MET A 64 -6.80 -14.39 48.24
N LEU A 65 -5.86 -13.50 47.88
CA LEU A 65 -5.17 -12.62 48.85
C LEU A 65 -5.99 -11.36 49.24
N GLY A 66 -6.97 -10.98 48.42
CA GLY A 66 -7.78 -9.79 48.65
C GLY A 66 -8.41 -9.27 47.36
N VAL A 67 -9.26 -8.25 47.49
CA VAL A 67 -9.88 -7.57 46.34
C VAL A 67 -9.23 -6.20 46.18
N LYS A 68 -8.55 -5.97 45.05
CA LYS A 68 -8.03 -4.65 44.69
C LYS A 68 -9.17 -3.79 44.13
N ARG A 69 -9.71 -2.85 44.92
CA ARG A 69 -10.64 -1.84 44.41
C ARG A 69 -9.86 -0.67 43.81
N ILE A 70 -10.07 -0.42 42.53
CA ILE A 70 -9.49 0.71 41.80
C ILE A 70 -10.55 1.80 41.65
N GLY A 71 -10.39 2.90 42.38
CA GLY A 71 -11.21 4.10 42.23
C GLY A 71 -10.74 4.91 41.03
N ARG A 72 -11.63 5.14 40.04
CA ARG A 72 -11.34 6.02 38.91
C ARG A 72 -12.03 7.37 39.13
N LEU A 73 -11.25 8.45 39.07
CA LEU A 73 -11.70 9.81 39.41
C LEU A 73 -11.12 10.79 38.37
N LEU A 74 -11.90 11.79 38.00
CA LEU A 74 -11.41 12.93 37.23
C LEU A 74 -11.11 14.07 38.22
N PRO A 75 -9.85 14.53 38.35
CA PRO A 75 -9.52 15.64 39.22
C PRO A 75 -10.27 16.91 38.83
N THR A 76 -10.71 17.68 39.82
CA THR A 76 -11.22 19.05 39.58
C THR A 76 -10.11 19.92 39.01
N GLY A 77 -10.40 20.63 37.92
CA GLY A 77 -9.44 21.47 37.20
C GLY A 77 -8.82 20.84 35.95
N THR A 78 -9.11 19.56 35.64
CA THR A 78 -8.71 18.95 34.36
C THR A 78 -9.50 19.56 33.21
N SER A 79 -8.80 20.07 32.19
CA SER A 79 -9.43 20.51 30.95
C SER A 79 -9.89 19.31 30.12
N LEU A 80 -11.16 19.33 29.71
CA LEU A 80 -11.73 18.34 28.81
C LEU A 80 -12.37 19.04 27.63
N THR A 81 -12.21 18.43 26.46
CA THR A 81 -12.89 18.86 25.24
C THR A 81 -14.12 17.99 25.04
N VAL A 82 -15.28 18.63 24.89
CA VAL A 82 -16.59 17.97 24.77
C VAL A 82 -17.21 18.38 23.44
N VAL A 83 -17.61 17.39 22.63
CA VAL A 83 -18.29 17.59 21.35
C VAL A 83 -19.62 16.84 21.39
N GLY A 84 -20.72 17.60 21.31
CA GLY A 84 -22.09 17.07 21.35
C GLY A 84 -23.12 18.12 20.93
N GLU A 85 -24.39 17.78 21.07
CA GLU A 85 -25.51 18.66 20.76
C GLU A 85 -25.77 19.62 21.94
N ALA A 86 -25.77 20.92 21.67
CA ALA A 86 -26.09 21.94 22.67
C ALA A 86 -27.61 22.15 22.71
N VAL A 87 -28.21 21.95 23.88
CA VAL A 87 -29.63 22.20 24.14
C VAL A 87 -29.75 23.24 25.24
N LYS A 88 -30.66 24.19 25.06
CA LYS A 88 -30.96 25.23 26.06
C LYS A 88 -32.26 24.87 26.76
N ASP A 89 -32.24 24.95 28.09
CA ASP A 89 -33.41 24.65 28.91
C ASP A 89 -34.34 25.85 29.01
N ASP A 90 -35.57 25.63 29.48
CA ASP A 90 -36.56 26.69 29.71
C ASP A 90 -36.06 27.75 30.72
N ILE A 91 -35.12 27.36 31.58
CA ILE A 91 -34.43 28.20 32.59
C ILE A 91 -33.23 28.95 31.97
N GLY A 92 -32.98 28.78 30.67
CA GLY A 92 -31.90 29.43 29.93
C GLY A 92 -30.52 28.81 30.12
N THR A 93 -30.42 27.70 30.87
CA THR A 93 -29.15 26.97 31.07
C THR A 93 -28.80 26.15 29.84
N VAL A 94 -27.55 26.24 29.38
CA VAL A 94 -27.05 25.44 28.25
C VAL A 94 -26.51 24.10 28.77
N ARG A 95 -26.98 23.00 28.18
CA ARG A 95 -26.48 21.64 28.40
C ARG A 95 -25.95 21.04 27.10
N ILE A 96 -24.89 20.24 27.18
CA ILE A 96 -24.40 19.45 26.05
C ILE A 96 -24.85 18.01 26.27
N GLN A 97 -25.52 17.44 25.28
CA GLN A 97 -26.03 16.07 25.30
C GLN A 97 -25.53 15.28 24.08
N ARG A 98 -25.73 13.96 24.13
CA ARG A 98 -25.44 13.09 22.98
C ARG A 98 -26.37 13.48 21.82
N PRO A 99 -25.83 13.74 20.62
CA PRO A 99 -26.65 14.08 19.46
C PRO A 99 -27.54 12.93 19.01
N HIS A 100 -28.71 13.25 18.45
CA HIS A 100 -29.62 12.24 17.88
C HIS A 100 -28.99 11.41 16.75
N LYS A 101 -28.06 12.00 16.00
CA LYS A 101 -27.27 11.33 14.97
C LYS A 101 -25.81 11.78 15.08
N GLY A 102 -24.90 10.83 15.18
CA GLY A 102 -23.47 11.08 15.16
C GLY A 102 -22.75 10.77 16.48
N PRO A 103 -21.42 10.83 16.46
CA PRO A 103 -20.59 10.49 17.60
C PRO A 103 -20.58 11.58 18.68
N PHE A 104 -20.55 11.15 19.94
CA PHE A 104 -20.41 12.01 21.12
C PHE A 104 -19.00 11.82 21.69
N TYR A 105 -18.21 12.89 21.74
CA TYR A 105 -16.82 12.82 22.18
C TYR A 105 -16.60 13.61 23.45
N VAL A 106 -15.89 13.00 24.39
CA VAL A 106 -15.32 13.71 25.54
C VAL A 106 -13.88 13.24 25.67
N SER A 107 -12.91 14.11 25.44
CA SER A 107 -11.50 13.74 25.42
C SER A 107 -10.66 14.76 26.20
N PRO A 108 -9.61 14.33 26.92
CA PRO A 108 -8.63 15.25 27.51
C PRO A 108 -7.74 15.94 26.47
N LYS A 109 -7.74 15.50 25.21
CA LYS A 109 -7.00 16.17 24.11
C LYS A 109 -7.79 17.34 23.54
N THR A 110 -7.08 18.40 23.16
CA THR A 110 -7.69 19.54 22.46
C THR A 110 -8.03 19.15 21.02
N ILE A 111 -9.10 19.72 20.47
CA ILE A 111 -9.46 19.53 19.05
C ILE A 111 -8.33 20.02 18.15
N ASP A 112 -7.63 21.08 18.56
CA ASP A 112 -6.54 21.69 17.82
C ASP A 112 -5.36 20.72 17.62
N GLU A 113 -5.00 19.95 18.65
CA GLU A 113 -3.91 18.96 18.58
C GLU A 113 -4.25 17.79 17.63
N LEU A 114 -5.54 17.43 17.53
CA LEU A 114 -6.02 16.43 16.56
C LEU A 114 -6.02 17.00 15.14
N LEU A 115 -6.45 18.24 14.94
CA LEU A 115 -6.49 18.91 13.63
C LEU A 115 -5.09 19.17 13.07
N GLU A 116 -4.14 19.61 13.90
CA GLU A 116 -2.77 19.87 13.46
C GLU A 116 -2.10 18.62 12.88
N ASN A 117 -2.32 17.47 13.52
CA ASN A 117 -1.81 16.20 13.04
C ASN A 117 -2.41 15.83 11.68
N LEU A 118 -3.74 15.92 11.53
CA LEU A 118 -4.41 15.65 10.25
C LEU A 118 -3.91 16.57 9.12
N GLY A 119 -3.68 17.86 9.41
CA GLY A 119 -3.13 18.82 8.45
C GLY A 119 -1.70 18.51 8.01
N LYS A 120 -0.86 17.93 8.90
CA LYS A 120 0.49 17.45 8.55
C LYS A 120 0.42 16.23 7.65
N TRP A 121 -0.42 15.25 7.99
CA TRP A 121 -0.62 14.06 7.15
C TRP A 121 -1.14 14.42 5.76
N ALA A 122 -2.12 15.31 5.66
CA ALA A 122 -2.66 15.74 4.38
C ALA A 122 -1.60 16.41 3.48
N ARG A 123 -0.74 17.24 4.05
CA ARG A 123 0.40 17.83 3.31
C ARG A 123 1.39 16.76 2.86
N TRP A 124 1.76 15.85 3.75
CA TRP A 124 2.65 14.75 3.43
C TRP A 124 2.13 13.90 2.26
N TYR A 125 0.84 13.53 2.30
CA TYR A 125 0.20 12.77 1.22
C TYR A 125 0.20 13.49 -0.11
N LYS A 126 0.01 14.82 -0.13
CA LYS A 126 0.14 15.63 -1.36
C LYS A 126 1.53 15.49 -1.95
N TYR A 127 2.59 15.66 -1.15
CA TYR A 127 3.97 15.54 -1.62
C TYR A 127 4.31 14.12 -2.10
N ALA A 128 3.85 13.09 -1.36
CA ALA A 128 4.05 11.70 -1.76
C ALA A 128 3.39 11.39 -3.11
N SER A 129 2.18 11.91 -3.35
CA SER A 129 1.48 11.78 -4.63
C SER A 129 2.27 12.40 -5.78
N PHE A 130 2.76 13.64 -5.62
CA PHE A 130 3.61 14.29 -6.62
C PHE A 130 4.93 13.54 -6.87
N GLY A 131 5.54 12.98 -5.82
CA GLY A 131 6.76 12.18 -5.97
C GLY A 131 6.54 10.93 -6.82
N LEU A 132 5.45 10.21 -6.58
CA LEU A 132 5.10 8.99 -7.32
C LEU A 132 4.75 9.28 -8.78
N THR A 133 4.08 10.39 -9.08
CA THR A 133 3.76 10.77 -10.47
C THR A 133 5.01 11.13 -11.27
N ILE A 134 5.94 11.90 -10.68
CA ILE A 134 7.22 12.25 -11.32
C ILE A 134 8.05 11.00 -11.56
N PHE A 135 8.15 10.12 -10.56
CA PHE A 135 8.91 8.88 -10.69
C PHE A 135 8.31 7.95 -11.74
N GLY A 136 6.98 7.80 -11.76
CA GLY A 136 6.27 7.04 -12.78
C GLY A 136 6.51 7.59 -14.19
N ALA A 137 6.36 8.90 -14.38
CA ALA A 137 6.63 9.56 -15.65
C ALA A 137 8.08 9.36 -16.12
N PHE A 138 9.04 9.46 -15.21
CA PHE A 138 10.46 9.23 -15.51
C PHE A 138 10.73 7.79 -15.99
N LEU A 139 10.14 6.78 -15.35
CA LEU A 139 10.31 5.38 -15.76
C LEU A 139 9.71 5.11 -17.15
N ILE A 140 8.52 5.67 -17.43
CA ILE A 140 7.87 5.56 -18.74
C ILE A 140 8.72 6.26 -19.80
N ALA A 141 9.16 7.50 -19.54
CA ALA A 141 10.04 8.24 -20.44
C ALA A 141 11.34 7.48 -20.73
N LYS A 142 11.97 6.88 -19.72
CA LYS A 142 13.19 6.08 -19.89
C LYS A 142 12.96 4.84 -20.78
N ARG A 143 11.82 4.16 -20.62
CA ARG A 143 11.40 3.04 -21.51
C ARG A 143 11.19 3.52 -22.94
N VAL A 144 10.48 4.63 -23.11
CA VAL A 144 10.19 5.23 -24.44
C VAL A 144 11.48 5.67 -25.14
N ILE A 145 12.37 6.39 -24.43
CA ILE A 145 13.67 6.82 -24.96
C ILE A 145 14.49 5.61 -25.40
N ARG A 146 14.54 4.53 -24.60
CA ARG A 146 15.25 3.31 -25.00
C ARG A 146 14.67 2.69 -26.27
N CYS A 147 13.34 2.60 -26.39
CA CYS A 147 12.69 2.12 -27.60
C CYS A 147 12.99 3.01 -28.81
N ILE A 148 12.95 4.34 -28.65
CA ILE A 148 13.24 5.30 -29.72
C ILE A 148 14.70 5.19 -30.17
N LEU A 149 15.66 5.14 -29.24
CA LEU A 149 17.09 4.98 -29.55
C LEU A 149 17.37 3.64 -30.25
N GLN A 150 16.77 2.55 -29.78
CA GLN A 150 16.88 1.24 -30.44
C GLN A 150 16.24 1.23 -31.82
N ARG A 151 15.11 1.91 -31.99
CA ARG A 151 14.47 2.07 -33.30
C ARG A 151 15.38 2.88 -34.21
N LYS A 152 15.88 4.04 -33.78
CA LYS A 152 16.78 4.91 -34.56
C LYS A 152 18.05 4.20 -35.04
N ARG A 153 18.73 3.45 -34.16
CA ARG A 153 19.90 2.62 -34.54
C ARG A 153 19.57 1.60 -35.64
N ARG A 154 18.40 0.96 -35.57
CA ARG A 154 17.94 0.01 -36.60
C ARG A 154 17.61 0.70 -37.92
N TRP A 155 17.00 1.89 -37.89
CA TRP A 155 16.77 2.69 -39.09
C TRP A 155 18.09 3.08 -39.76
N GLU A 156 19.07 3.54 -39.00
CA GLU A 156 20.41 3.91 -39.51
C GLU A 156 21.13 2.70 -40.11
N LEU A 157 21.13 1.55 -39.43
CA LEU A 157 21.77 0.33 -39.94
C LEU A 157 21.10 -0.16 -41.23
N ARG A 158 19.76 -0.23 -41.27
CA ARG A 158 19.02 -0.62 -42.50
C ARG A 158 19.32 0.33 -43.66
N ARG A 159 19.40 1.64 -43.40
CA ARG A 159 19.74 2.63 -44.42
C ARG A 159 21.15 2.43 -44.97
N ARG A 160 22.14 2.13 -44.10
CA ARG A 160 23.52 1.82 -44.52
C ARG A 160 23.59 0.52 -45.32
N VAL A 161 22.89 -0.53 -44.89
CA VAL A 161 22.84 -1.82 -45.60
C VAL A 161 22.19 -1.66 -46.98
N LEU A 162 21.08 -0.93 -47.09
CA LEU A 162 20.44 -0.67 -48.39
C LEU A 162 21.34 0.14 -49.33
N ALA A 163 22.08 1.12 -48.80
CA ALA A 163 23.04 1.88 -49.60
C ALA A 163 24.21 1.00 -50.07
N ALA A 164 24.76 0.14 -49.22
CA ALA A 164 25.82 -0.80 -49.59
C ALA A 164 25.33 -1.85 -50.62
N ALA A 165 24.12 -2.37 -50.45
CA ALA A 165 23.51 -3.30 -51.40
C ALA A 165 23.21 -2.64 -52.76
N ALA A 166 22.95 -1.33 -52.80
CA ALA A 166 22.80 -0.58 -54.05
C ALA A 166 24.13 -0.46 -54.80
N VAL A 167 25.26 -0.29 -54.09
CA VAL A 167 26.61 -0.25 -54.70
C VAL A 167 27.00 -1.60 -55.30
N GLN A 168 26.73 -2.71 -54.61
CA GLN A 168 27.01 -4.06 -55.14
C GLN A 168 26.25 -4.37 -56.44
N ARG A 169 25.03 -3.85 -56.61
CA ARG A 169 24.26 -4.03 -57.85
C ARG A 169 24.91 -3.32 -59.05
N SER A 170 25.47 -2.13 -58.85
CA SER A 170 26.19 -1.43 -59.93
C SER A 170 27.50 -2.10 -60.32
N GLU A 171 28.15 -2.84 -59.41
CA GLU A 171 29.35 -3.63 -59.72
C GLU A 171 29.01 -4.91 -60.50
N GLN A 172 27.92 -5.61 -60.14
CA GLN A 172 27.45 -6.79 -60.89
C GLN A 172 26.98 -6.47 -62.31
N ASP A 173 26.35 -5.30 -62.53
CA ASP A 173 25.95 -4.87 -63.87
C ASP A 173 27.16 -4.53 -64.77
N ASN A 174 28.35 -4.31 -64.19
CA ASN A 174 29.59 -4.03 -64.93
C ASN A 174 30.44 -5.30 -65.23
N GLU A 175 30.16 -6.44 -64.59
CA GLU A 175 30.83 -7.74 -64.82
C GLU A 175 29.94 -8.74 -65.62
N GLY A 176 28.84 -8.29 -66.20
CA GLY A 176 27.84 -9.12 -66.90
C GLY A 176 28.06 -9.34 -68.40
N THR A 177 29.26 -9.69 -68.85
CA THR A 177 29.50 -10.23 -70.21
C THR A 177 30.62 -11.27 -70.25
N ASN A 178 30.39 -12.49 -69.71
CA ASN A 178 30.89 -13.74 -70.32
C ASN A 178 30.37 -15.02 -69.63
N GLY A 179 29.77 -15.94 -70.41
CA GLY A 179 30.02 -17.38 -70.30
C GLY A 179 29.30 -18.29 -69.27
N GLN A 180 28.15 -18.83 -69.70
CA GLN A 180 27.81 -20.27 -69.79
C GLN A 180 27.45 -21.14 -68.55
N ALA A 181 26.38 -21.91 -68.76
CA ALA A 181 25.68 -22.84 -67.88
C ALA A 181 26.51 -24.03 -67.38
N GLU A 182 26.16 -24.62 -66.22
CA GLU A 182 25.83 -26.06 -66.00
C GLU A 182 25.14 -26.29 -64.62
N ASN A 183 24.05 -27.08 -64.66
CA ASN A 183 23.42 -27.96 -63.65
C ASN A 183 23.48 -27.73 -62.13
N GLY A 184 22.31 -27.88 -61.48
CA GLY A 184 22.22 -28.35 -60.09
C GLY A 184 20.99 -27.86 -59.34
N SER A 185 19.95 -28.69 -59.30
CA SER A 185 18.74 -28.53 -58.49
C SER A 185 19.03 -28.28 -57.01
N ASP A 186 18.50 -27.20 -56.42
CA ASP A 186 17.78 -27.31 -55.14
C ASP A 186 16.90 -26.09 -54.86
N SER A 187 15.77 -26.43 -54.29
CA SER A 187 14.62 -25.67 -53.81
C SER A 187 14.87 -24.27 -53.22
N THR A 188 14.04 -23.34 -53.67
CA THR A 188 13.43 -22.24 -52.89
C THR A 188 14.02 -21.94 -51.50
N GLN A 189 14.87 -20.92 -51.37
CA GLN A 189 14.86 -20.08 -50.17
C GLN A 189 15.07 -18.61 -50.54
N ARG A 190 13.93 -17.90 -50.68
CA ARG A 190 13.88 -16.48 -50.35
C ARG A 190 14.13 -16.40 -48.85
N ASP A 191 15.39 -16.33 -48.45
CA ASP A 191 15.82 -16.19 -47.07
C ASP A 191 15.42 -14.77 -46.59
N ARG A 192 14.16 -14.65 -46.19
CA ARG A 192 13.70 -13.58 -45.33
C ARG A 192 14.53 -13.74 -44.07
N VAL A 193 15.55 -12.91 -43.91
CA VAL A 193 16.32 -12.72 -42.67
C VAL A 193 15.32 -12.57 -41.51
N MET A 194 14.91 -13.69 -40.92
CA MET A 194 14.06 -13.74 -39.76
C MET A 194 14.97 -13.30 -38.62
N PRO A 195 14.67 -12.18 -37.95
CA PRO A 195 15.54 -11.68 -36.91
C PRO A 195 15.69 -12.75 -35.82
N ASP A 196 16.89 -12.86 -35.24
CA ASP A 196 17.26 -13.81 -34.17
C ASP A 196 16.53 -13.57 -32.83
N LEU A 197 15.30 -13.07 -32.88
CA LEU A 197 14.51 -12.60 -31.76
C LEU A 197 13.49 -13.66 -31.33
N CYS A 198 13.23 -13.66 -30.03
CA CYS A 198 12.16 -14.44 -29.42
C CYS A 198 10.81 -14.11 -30.07
N VAL A 199 10.11 -15.13 -30.58
CA VAL A 199 8.81 -14.97 -31.27
C VAL A 199 7.68 -14.47 -30.36
N ILE A 200 7.88 -14.44 -29.05
CA ILE A 200 6.87 -14.03 -28.05
C ILE A 200 7.06 -12.57 -27.67
N CYS A 201 8.23 -12.19 -27.16
CA CYS A 201 8.47 -10.81 -26.73
C CYS A 201 8.96 -9.92 -27.87
N LEU A 202 9.55 -10.48 -28.92
CA LEU A 202 10.20 -9.76 -30.01
C LEU A 202 11.23 -8.70 -29.52
N GLU A 203 11.71 -8.86 -28.28
CA GLU A 203 12.59 -7.92 -27.58
C GLU A 203 14.00 -8.48 -27.38
N GLN A 204 14.11 -9.76 -27.03
CA GLN A 204 15.37 -10.44 -26.72
C GLN A 204 15.66 -11.52 -27.74
N GLU A 205 16.94 -11.80 -27.95
CA GLU A 205 17.36 -12.89 -28.83
C GLU A 205 16.86 -14.24 -28.30
N TYR A 206 16.54 -15.15 -29.22
CA TYR A 206 16.21 -16.52 -28.81
C TYR A 206 17.46 -17.17 -28.20
N ASN A 207 17.30 -17.82 -27.06
CA ASN A 207 18.42 -18.49 -26.36
C ASN A 207 17.96 -19.69 -25.53
N ALA A 208 16.77 -20.23 -25.84
CA ALA A 208 16.17 -21.36 -25.17
C ALA A 208 15.68 -22.40 -26.18
N VAL A 209 16.18 -23.63 -26.06
CA VAL A 209 15.78 -24.80 -26.84
C VAL A 209 14.79 -25.63 -26.04
N PHE A 210 13.71 -26.06 -26.67
CA PHE A 210 12.68 -26.91 -26.06
C PHE A 210 12.96 -28.40 -26.29
N PHE A 211 13.01 -29.20 -25.23
CA PHE A 211 13.11 -30.66 -25.32
C PHE A 211 11.74 -31.32 -25.12
N PRO A 212 11.38 -32.37 -25.89
CA PRO A 212 12.18 -33.08 -26.89
C PRO A 212 12.06 -32.57 -28.34
N CYS A 213 11.38 -31.45 -28.60
CA CYS A 213 11.10 -31.02 -29.99
C CYS A 213 12.24 -30.28 -30.70
N GLY A 214 13.26 -29.79 -29.98
CA GLY A 214 14.45 -29.13 -30.54
C GLY A 214 14.25 -27.70 -31.05
N HIS A 215 13.05 -27.13 -30.96
CA HIS A 215 12.77 -25.80 -31.50
C HIS A 215 13.43 -24.69 -30.67
N LEU A 216 14.11 -23.79 -31.36
CA LEU A 216 14.79 -22.60 -30.81
C LEU A 216 14.09 -21.34 -31.32
N CYS A 217 13.12 -20.83 -30.57
CA CYS A 217 12.31 -19.69 -30.99
C CYS A 217 12.01 -18.67 -29.88
N CYS A 218 12.47 -18.91 -28.64
CA CYS A 218 12.16 -18.06 -27.50
C CYS A 218 13.40 -17.68 -26.69
N CYS A 219 13.32 -16.56 -25.97
CA CYS A 219 14.27 -16.23 -24.92
C CYS A 219 13.93 -16.98 -23.63
N LEU A 220 14.90 -17.11 -22.73
CA LEU A 220 14.75 -17.86 -21.47
C LEU A 220 13.59 -17.35 -20.61
N ILE A 221 13.36 -16.04 -20.58
CA ILE A 221 12.27 -15.43 -19.80
C ILE A 221 10.89 -15.79 -20.34
N CYS A 222 10.73 -15.84 -21.66
CA CYS A 222 9.46 -16.23 -22.28
C CYS A 222 9.25 -17.75 -22.19
N SER A 223 10.34 -18.53 -22.32
CA SER A 223 10.27 -19.99 -22.27
C SER A 223 9.77 -20.53 -20.93
N SER A 224 10.05 -19.87 -19.80
CA SER A 224 9.64 -20.32 -18.47
C SER A 224 8.14 -20.24 -18.21
N ARG A 225 7.38 -19.56 -19.08
CA ARG A 225 5.92 -19.40 -18.96
C ARG A 225 5.13 -20.32 -19.90
N LEU A 226 5.82 -21.17 -20.65
CA LEU A 226 5.21 -22.03 -21.66
C LEU A 226 5.21 -23.49 -21.21
N THR A 227 4.09 -24.15 -21.45
CA THR A 227 3.94 -25.61 -21.27
C THR A 227 4.10 -26.37 -22.58
N ASN A 228 3.84 -25.72 -23.71
CA ASN A 228 3.90 -26.29 -25.06
C ASN A 228 4.75 -25.42 -25.98
N CYS A 229 5.45 -26.06 -26.93
CA CYS A 229 6.24 -25.37 -27.95
C CYS A 229 5.34 -24.51 -28.85
N PRO A 230 5.64 -23.21 -29.07
CA PRO A 230 4.84 -22.34 -29.94
C PRO A 230 4.82 -22.77 -31.41
N LEU A 231 5.85 -23.50 -31.87
CA LEU A 231 5.98 -23.93 -33.26
C LEU A 231 5.25 -25.25 -33.52
N CYS A 232 5.55 -26.27 -32.72
CA CYS A 232 5.05 -27.64 -32.98
C CYS A 232 4.01 -28.12 -31.97
N ARG A 233 3.62 -27.29 -30.99
CA ARG A 233 2.61 -27.58 -29.95
C ARG A 233 2.90 -28.80 -29.07
N ARG A 234 4.09 -29.40 -29.18
CA ARG A 234 4.54 -30.50 -28.33
C ARG A 234 4.79 -29.99 -26.91
N ARG A 235 4.42 -30.80 -25.92
CA ARG A 235 4.70 -30.52 -24.50
C ARG A 235 6.20 -30.36 -24.27
N ILE A 236 6.56 -29.36 -23.48
CA ILE A 236 7.95 -29.06 -23.12
C ILE A 236 8.27 -29.81 -21.84
N ASP A 237 9.24 -30.71 -21.89
CA ASP A 237 9.71 -31.44 -20.71
C ASP A 237 10.92 -30.76 -20.07
N GLN A 238 11.79 -30.17 -20.89
CA GLN A 238 12.95 -29.41 -20.42
C GLN A 238 13.24 -28.21 -21.33
N VAL A 239 13.78 -27.15 -20.74
CA VAL A 239 14.29 -25.98 -21.47
C VAL A 239 15.78 -25.87 -21.24
N VAL A 240 16.56 -25.84 -22.32
CA VAL A 240 18.02 -25.73 -22.28
C VAL A 240 18.44 -24.36 -22.81
N ARG A 241 19.30 -23.65 -22.06
CA ARG A 241 19.85 -22.37 -22.50
C ARG A 241 21.00 -22.60 -23.49
N THR A 242 20.96 -21.92 -24.63
CA THR A 242 22.04 -21.93 -25.61
C THR A 242 22.92 -20.68 -25.46
N PHE A 243 24.23 -20.86 -25.58
CA PHE A 243 25.19 -19.77 -25.66
C PHE A 243 25.78 -19.78 -27.08
N ARG A 244 25.76 -18.62 -27.74
CA ARG A 244 26.42 -18.40 -29.04
C ARG A 244 27.69 -17.59 -28.79
N HIS A 245 28.76 -17.92 -29.52
CA HIS A 245 30.05 -17.24 -29.50
C HIS A 245 30.09 -16.14 -30.56
#